data_AF-A0A1G9Z0F0-F1
#
_entry.id   AF-A0A1G9Z0F0-F1
#
_cell.length_a   1.000
_cell.length_b   1.000
_cell.length_c   1.000
_cell.angle_alpha   90.00
_cell.angle_beta   90.00
_cell.angle_gamma   90.00
#
_symmetry.space_group_name_H-M   'P 1'
#
loop_
_entity.id
_entity.type
_entity.pdbx_description
1 polymer ?
#
loop_
_entity_poly.entity_id
_entity_poly.type
_entity_poly.pdbx_seq_one_letter_code
_entity_poly.pdbx_strand_id
1 'polypeptide(L)'
;MRSSRLIAILVALVFAALAPMSSAQATTTDSVYAKARVAHTIKHLQAAEIRQSGRFFVKGQVTTYPNKFVKLHKKKCDKCAWKPLKQTKTSGAGSFRMEFDGPRGSCYRLFVPGTAKYKPAYRPVGCIIAG
;
A
#
# COMPACT_ATOMS: atom_id res chain seq x y z
N MET A 1 77.51 10.62 -12.00
CA MET A 1 77.80 10.76 -10.56
C MET A 1 76.77 11.65 -9.91
N ARG A 2 75.88 11.08 -9.09
CA ARG A 2 75.42 11.58 -7.79
C ARG A 2 74.18 10.78 -7.37
N SER A 3 74.49 9.81 -6.53
CA SER A 3 73.64 8.89 -5.81
C SER A 3 72.88 9.60 -4.68
N SER A 4 71.66 9.11 -4.45
CA SER A 4 71.08 8.78 -3.14
C SER A 4 70.77 9.88 -2.12
N ARG A 5 69.48 10.00 -1.77
CA ARG A 5 68.91 9.98 -0.40
C ARG A 5 67.48 9.43 -0.52
N LEU A 6 67.15 8.18 -0.16
CA LEU A 6 66.75 7.69 1.19
C LEU A 6 65.94 8.77 1.95
N ILE A 7 64.72 8.54 2.40
CA ILE A 7 64.35 7.63 3.50
C ILE A 7 62.83 7.38 3.46
N ALA A 8 62.44 6.11 3.49
CA ALA A 8 61.12 5.63 3.90
C ALA A 8 61.11 5.43 5.43
N ILE A 9 59.93 5.47 6.08
CA ILE A 9 59.51 4.88 7.39
C ILE A 9 58.32 5.72 7.93
N LEU A 10 57.24 5.24 8.57
CA LEU A 10 56.62 3.93 8.80
C LEU A 10 55.35 4.18 9.68
N VAL A 11 54.23 3.57 9.30
CA VAL A 11 53.14 2.97 10.12
C VAL A 11 52.72 3.59 11.47
N ALA A 12 51.43 3.94 11.57
CA ALA A 12 50.62 3.74 12.77
C ALA A 12 49.20 3.25 12.33
N LEU A 13 48.89 1.95 12.43
CA LEU A 13 48.19 1.33 13.56
C LEU A 13 46.78 1.90 13.83
N VAL A 14 45.76 1.37 13.14
CA VAL A 14 44.42 1.21 13.71
C VAL A 14 43.91 -0.18 13.32
N PHE A 15 44.21 -1.15 14.19
CA PHE A 15 43.49 -2.41 14.27
C PHE A 15 42.15 -2.19 15.00
N ALA A 16 41.21 -3.11 14.76
CA ALA A 16 40.01 -3.39 15.54
C ALA A 16 38.71 -2.68 15.13
N ALA A 17 38.00 -3.28 14.17
CA ALA A 17 36.54 -3.42 14.23
C ALA A 17 36.08 -4.68 13.48
N LEU A 18 36.55 -5.85 13.93
CA LEU A 18 35.84 -7.11 13.69
C LEU A 18 34.57 -7.09 14.56
N ALA A 19 33.53 -6.42 14.07
CA ALA A 19 32.20 -6.57 14.63
C ALA A 19 31.60 -7.87 14.09
N PRO A 20 31.21 -8.84 14.92
CA PRO A 20 30.35 -9.91 14.46
C PRO A 20 29.03 -9.27 14.05
N MET A 21 28.74 -9.30 12.75
CA MET A 21 27.40 -9.01 12.24
C MET A 21 26.44 -10.01 12.89
N SER A 22 25.81 -9.60 13.99
CA SER A 22 24.69 -10.29 14.59
C SER A 22 23.60 -10.38 13.53
N SER A 23 23.46 -11.56 12.94
CA SER A 23 22.30 -11.90 12.13
C SER A 23 21.11 -11.96 13.07
N ALA A 24 20.40 -10.83 13.19
CA ALA A 24 19.08 -10.80 13.78
C ALA A 24 18.17 -11.69 12.93
N GLN A 25 18.07 -12.95 13.32
CA GLN A 25 17.05 -13.86 12.83
C GLN A 25 15.71 -13.32 13.33
N ALA A 26 15.08 -12.48 12.50
CA ALA A 26 13.69 -12.11 12.68
C ALA A 26 12.88 -13.42 12.66
N THR A 27 12.47 -13.86 13.84
CA THR A 27 11.62 -15.02 14.05
C THR A 27 10.31 -14.77 13.31
N THR A 28 10.12 -15.45 12.18
CA THR A 28 8.92 -15.41 11.34
C THR A 28 7.80 -16.24 11.98
N THR A 29 7.39 -15.88 13.20
CA THR A 29 6.19 -16.46 13.84
C THR A 29 4.88 -15.90 13.27
N ASP A 30 4.96 -14.92 12.36
CA ASP A 30 3.79 -14.29 11.71
C ASP A 30 3.03 -15.19 10.72
N SER A 31 3.60 -16.33 10.30
CA SER A 31 3.02 -17.12 9.20
C SER A 31 1.81 -17.98 9.61
N VAL A 32 1.73 -18.40 10.89
CA VAL A 32 0.64 -19.26 11.38
C VAL A 32 -0.61 -18.42 11.70
N TYR A 33 -0.44 -17.25 12.31
CA TYR A 33 -1.55 -16.32 12.62
C TYR A 33 -2.13 -15.63 11.38
N ALA A 34 -1.33 -15.41 10.33
CA ALA A 34 -1.82 -14.84 9.08
C ALA A 34 -2.88 -15.73 8.39
N LYS A 35 -2.84 -17.04 8.62
CA LYS A 35 -3.69 -18.03 7.94
C LYS A 35 -5.16 -17.97 8.38
N ALA A 36 -5.45 -17.67 9.65
CA ALA A 36 -6.80 -17.74 10.24
C ALA A 36 -7.61 -16.41 10.22
N ARG A 37 -7.02 -15.27 9.84
CA ARG A 37 -7.74 -13.97 9.84
C ARG A 37 -8.85 -13.93 8.79
N VAL A 38 -10.02 -13.40 9.17
CA VAL A 38 -11.15 -13.16 8.26
C VAL A 38 -10.91 -11.87 7.47
N ALA A 39 -11.33 -11.82 6.20
CA ALA A 39 -11.23 -10.60 5.40
C ALA A 39 -12.25 -9.54 5.83
N HIS A 40 -11.93 -8.26 5.64
CA HIS A 40 -12.91 -7.20 5.82
C HIS A 40 -14.14 -7.42 4.91
N THR A 41 -15.34 -7.31 5.48
CA THR A 41 -16.59 -7.36 4.72
C THR A 41 -17.00 -5.94 4.34
N ILE A 42 -17.14 -5.69 3.04
CA ILE A 42 -17.63 -4.42 2.49
C ILE A 42 -19.11 -4.60 2.15
N LYS A 43 -19.97 -3.84 2.81
CA LYS A 43 -21.43 -3.86 2.64
C LYS A 43 -21.90 -2.61 1.88
N HIS A 44 -23.05 -2.74 1.22
CA HIS A 44 -23.75 -1.63 0.55
C HIS A 44 -22.84 -0.83 -0.41
N LEU A 45 -21.92 -1.51 -1.09
CA LEU A 45 -21.02 -0.86 -2.04
C LEU A 45 -21.82 -0.39 -3.24
N GLN A 46 -21.82 0.92 -3.47
CA GLN A 46 -22.49 1.56 -4.59
C GLN A 46 -21.54 2.54 -5.25
N ALA A 47 -21.55 2.57 -6.57
CA ALA A 47 -20.86 3.57 -7.35
C ALA A 47 -21.68 3.95 -8.57
N ALA A 48 -21.66 5.25 -8.90
CA ALA A 48 -22.34 5.77 -10.07
C ALA A 48 -21.74 7.11 -10.47
N GLU A 49 -22.08 7.54 -11.69
CA GLU A 49 -21.79 8.88 -12.17
C GLU A 49 -22.71 9.91 -11.49
N ILE A 50 -22.16 11.08 -11.18
CA ILE A 50 -22.85 12.21 -10.60
C ILE A 50 -23.39 13.05 -11.75
N ARG A 51 -24.71 13.04 -11.96
CA ARG A 51 -25.41 13.94 -12.90
C ARG A 51 -24.77 14.02 -14.29
N GLN A 52 -24.27 12.89 -14.83
CA GLN A 52 -23.64 12.82 -16.15
C GLN A 52 -22.47 13.82 -16.35
N SER A 53 -21.78 14.19 -15.27
CA SER A 53 -20.76 15.24 -15.29
C SER A 53 -19.33 14.73 -15.54
N GLY A 54 -19.14 13.42 -15.78
CA GLY A 54 -17.83 12.77 -15.78
C GLY A 54 -17.21 12.62 -14.40
N ARG A 55 -17.91 13.02 -13.33
CA ARG A 55 -17.55 12.76 -11.93
C ARG A 55 -18.31 11.57 -11.41
N PHE A 56 -17.68 10.78 -10.56
CA PHE A 56 -18.24 9.56 -9.98
C PHE A 56 -18.21 9.64 -8.46
N PHE A 57 -19.07 8.86 -7.82
CA PHE A 57 -18.94 8.58 -6.40
C PHE A 57 -18.82 7.08 -6.17
N VAL A 58 -18.17 6.72 -5.07
CA VAL A 58 -18.27 5.39 -4.48
C VAL A 58 -18.57 5.55 -3.00
N LYS A 59 -19.53 4.79 -2.51
CA LYS A 59 -19.94 4.75 -1.10
C LYS A 59 -20.16 3.32 -0.64
N GLY A 60 -20.06 3.10 0.65
CA GLY A 60 -20.33 1.80 1.26
C GLY A 60 -20.00 1.81 2.74
N GLN A 61 -19.93 0.62 3.32
CA GLN A 61 -19.67 0.44 4.74
C GLN A 61 -18.73 -0.73 5.01
N VAL A 62 -17.77 -0.53 5.92
CA VAL A 62 -16.84 -1.54 6.40
C VAL A 62 -16.84 -1.51 7.93
N THR A 63 -17.79 -2.21 8.55
CA THR A 63 -18.03 -2.17 10.01
C THR A 63 -16.82 -2.62 10.83
N THR A 64 -15.97 -3.48 10.26
CA THR A 64 -14.74 -3.98 10.90
C THR A 64 -13.54 -3.04 10.73
N TYR A 65 -13.75 -1.87 10.09
CA TYR A 65 -12.70 -0.89 9.82
C TYR A 65 -13.18 0.55 10.08
N PRO A 66 -13.65 0.88 11.30
CA PRO A 66 -14.14 2.21 11.64
C PRO A 66 -12.99 3.20 11.87
N ASN A 67 -13.25 4.50 11.63
CA ASN A 67 -12.31 5.61 11.85
C ASN A 67 -10.94 5.46 11.17
N LYS A 68 -10.86 4.72 10.06
CA LYS A 68 -9.60 4.41 9.34
C LYS A 68 -9.72 4.71 7.85
N PHE A 69 -8.59 4.82 7.17
CA PHE A 69 -8.56 5.17 5.74
C PHE A 69 -8.78 3.96 4.83
N VAL A 70 -9.85 4.01 4.04
CA VAL A 70 -10.06 3.14 2.88
C VAL A 70 -9.51 3.82 1.63
N LYS A 71 -9.02 3.05 0.67
CA LYS A 71 -8.34 3.56 -0.53
C LYS A 71 -9.11 3.15 -1.79
N LEU A 72 -9.21 4.06 -2.74
CA LEU A 72 -9.62 3.79 -4.10
C LEU A 72 -8.37 3.63 -4.95
N HIS A 73 -8.27 2.51 -5.65
CA HIS A 73 -7.18 2.25 -6.59
C HIS A 73 -7.69 2.31 -8.02
N LYS A 74 -6.80 2.68 -8.94
CA LYS A 74 -7.03 2.77 -10.38
C LYS A 74 -6.03 1.90 -11.14
N LYS A 75 -6.46 1.26 -12.23
CA LYS A 75 -5.59 0.70 -13.27
C LYS A 75 -6.03 1.22 -14.64
N LYS A 76 -5.09 1.39 -15.58
CA LYS A 76 -5.36 1.92 -16.94
C LYS A 76 -5.58 0.82 -17.99
N CYS A 77 -5.19 -0.41 -17.69
CA CYS A 77 -5.29 -1.56 -18.59
C CYS A 77 -5.41 -2.83 -17.75
N ASP A 78 -5.77 -3.96 -18.36
CA ASP A 78 -6.05 -5.16 -17.57
C ASP A 78 -4.85 -5.76 -16.86
N LYS A 79 -3.68 -5.73 -17.52
CA LYS A 79 -2.40 -6.21 -16.98
C LYS A 79 -1.64 -5.15 -16.18
N CYS A 80 -2.15 -3.92 -16.13
CA CYS A 80 -1.50 -2.81 -15.43
C CYS A 80 -1.59 -2.99 -13.91
N ALA A 81 -0.55 -2.56 -13.20
CA ALA A 81 -0.56 -2.50 -11.75
C ALA A 81 -1.63 -1.53 -11.24
N TRP A 82 -2.29 -1.92 -10.14
CA TRP A 82 -3.22 -1.05 -9.42
C TRP A 82 -2.45 0.04 -8.67
N LYS A 83 -2.77 1.30 -8.92
CA LYS A 83 -2.17 2.45 -8.23
C LYS A 83 -3.19 3.09 -7.29
N PRO A 84 -2.78 3.56 -6.09
CA PRO A 84 -3.66 4.35 -5.25
C PRO A 84 -4.05 5.64 -5.97
N LEU A 85 -5.34 5.98 -5.92
CA LEU A 85 -5.89 7.19 -6.52
C LEU A 85 -6.34 8.17 -5.44
N LYS A 86 -7.16 7.70 -4.50
CA LYS A 86 -7.75 8.53 -3.46
C LYS A 86 -7.94 7.71 -2.19
N GLN A 87 -8.05 8.35 -1.05
CA GLN A 87 -8.42 7.70 0.20
C GLN A 87 -9.40 8.58 0.98
N THR A 88 -10.24 7.95 1.80
CA THR A 88 -11.13 8.65 2.71
C THR A 88 -11.20 7.93 4.04
N LYS A 89 -11.45 8.67 5.12
CA LYS A 89 -11.62 8.09 6.45
C LYS A 89 -13.04 7.55 6.58
N THR A 90 -13.17 6.34 7.11
CA THR A 90 -14.48 5.79 7.50
C THR A 90 -15.00 6.49 8.75
N SER A 91 -16.32 6.54 8.90
CA SER A 91 -16.97 7.00 10.14
C SER A 91 -16.79 5.99 11.27
N GLY A 92 -17.30 6.34 12.46
CA GLY A 92 -17.35 5.40 13.60
C GLY A 92 -18.17 4.12 13.31
N ALA A 93 -19.13 4.19 12.39
CA ALA A 93 -19.90 3.03 11.92
C ALA A 93 -19.24 2.29 10.74
N GLY A 94 -18.04 2.72 10.30
CA GLY A 94 -17.35 2.15 9.14
C GLY A 94 -17.86 2.65 7.78
N SER A 95 -18.78 3.62 7.76
CA SER A 95 -19.34 4.16 6.51
C SER A 95 -18.33 5.06 5.81
N PHE A 96 -18.32 5.06 4.48
CA PHE A 96 -17.49 5.96 3.67
C PHE A 96 -18.23 6.42 2.42
N ARG A 97 -17.85 7.61 1.96
CA ARG A 97 -18.21 8.15 0.64
C ARG A 97 -17.00 8.91 0.11
N MET A 98 -16.70 8.72 -1.16
CA MET A 98 -15.69 9.51 -1.86
C MET A 98 -16.14 9.80 -3.27
N GLU A 99 -15.85 11.01 -3.73
CA GLU A 99 -16.04 11.40 -5.12
C GLU A 99 -14.69 11.36 -5.84
N PHE A 100 -14.70 10.94 -7.09
CA PHE A 100 -13.52 10.81 -7.91
C PHE A 100 -13.88 10.99 -9.38
N ASP A 101 -12.87 11.29 -10.16
CA ASP A 101 -12.91 11.40 -11.60
C ASP A 101 -11.85 10.47 -12.20
N GLY A 102 -11.86 10.37 -13.53
CA GLY A 102 -10.69 9.93 -14.24
C GLY A 102 -10.96 9.50 -15.67
N PRO A 103 -9.90 9.05 -16.36
CA PRO A 103 -9.97 8.86 -17.79
C PRO A 103 -10.77 7.62 -18.15
N ARG A 104 -11.47 7.69 -19.28
CA ARG A 104 -12.09 6.54 -19.95
C ARG A 104 -11.06 5.42 -20.15
N GLY A 105 -11.54 4.18 -20.11
CA GLY A 105 -10.72 2.97 -20.11
C GLY A 105 -10.08 2.62 -18.76
N SER A 106 -10.21 3.46 -17.73
CA SER A 106 -9.68 3.14 -16.40
C SER A 106 -10.64 2.30 -15.58
N CYS A 107 -10.10 1.32 -14.85
CA CYS A 107 -10.84 0.51 -13.89
C CYS A 107 -10.47 0.86 -12.46
N TYR A 108 -11.45 0.71 -11.56
CA TYR A 108 -11.39 1.15 -10.18
C TYR A 108 -11.73 0.03 -9.22
N ARG A 109 -11.05 -0.01 -8.08
CA ARG A 109 -11.38 -0.92 -6.97
C ARG A 109 -11.23 -0.23 -5.63
N LEU A 110 -12.09 -0.59 -4.69
CA LEU A 110 -11.92 -0.24 -3.28
C LEU A 110 -10.92 -1.21 -2.65
N PHE A 111 -10.01 -0.67 -1.86
CA PHE A 111 -9.05 -1.40 -1.05
C PHE A 111 -9.22 -1.01 0.42
N VAL A 112 -9.44 -2.02 1.25
CA VAL A 112 -9.42 -1.89 2.71
C VAL A 112 -8.14 -2.56 3.21
N PRO A 113 -7.21 -1.79 3.81
CA PRO A 113 -5.99 -2.36 4.37
C PRO A 113 -6.27 -3.40 5.45
N GLY A 114 -5.37 -4.37 5.58
CA GLY A 114 -5.43 -5.34 6.67
C GLY A 114 -5.16 -4.71 8.02
N THR A 115 -5.58 -5.40 9.08
CA THR A 115 -5.28 -5.06 10.47
C THR A 115 -4.73 -6.29 11.18
N ALA A 116 -4.36 -6.15 12.46
CA ALA A 116 -3.97 -7.29 13.28
C ALA A 116 -5.03 -8.41 13.27
N LYS A 117 -6.33 -8.06 13.27
CA LYS A 117 -7.45 -9.02 13.34
C LYS A 117 -7.99 -9.46 11.98
N TYR A 118 -7.83 -8.65 10.94
CA TYR A 118 -8.50 -8.85 9.64
C TYR A 118 -7.54 -8.79 8.45
N LYS A 119 -7.77 -9.64 7.45
CA LYS A 119 -7.05 -9.59 6.17
C LYS A 119 -7.49 -8.36 5.36
N PRO A 120 -6.61 -7.83 4.49
CA PRO A 120 -7.02 -6.81 3.51
C PRO A 120 -8.17 -7.32 2.65
N ALA A 121 -9.02 -6.40 2.20
CA ALA A 121 -10.12 -6.71 1.29
C ALA A 121 -10.08 -5.81 0.06
N TYR A 122 -10.50 -6.38 -1.07
CA TYR A 122 -10.61 -5.69 -2.35
C TYR A 122 -12.01 -5.89 -2.91
N ARG A 123 -12.62 -4.83 -3.43
CA ARG A 123 -13.88 -4.93 -4.18
C ARG A 123 -13.81 -4.11 -5.46
N PRO A 124 -14.10 -4.72 -6.63
CA PRO A 124 -14.27 -3.98 -7.86
C PRO A 124 -15.34 -2.89 -7.69
N VAL A 125 -15.06 -1.70 -8.21
CA VAL A 125 -16.02 -0.59 -8.29
C VAL A 125 -16.62 -0.54 -9.69
N GLY A 126 -15.79 -0.73 -10.72
CA GLY A 126 -16.19 -0.71 -12.13
C GLY A 126 -15.11 -0.10 -13.01
N CYS A 127 -15.39 0.01 -14.31
CA CYS A 127 -14.54 0.70 -15.27
C CYS A 127 -15.32 1.83 -15.93
N ILE A 128 -14.66 2.94 -16.22
CA ILE A 128 -15.24 4.03 -17.01
C ILE A 128 -15.08 3.62 -18.48
N ILE A 129 -16.17 3.24 -19.13
CA ILE A 129 -16.19 2.90 -20.55
C ILE A 129 -16.35 4.16 -21.40
N ALA A 130 -15.85 4.13 -22.64
CA ALA A 130 -16.32 5.08 -23.64
C ALA A 130 -17.75 4.71 -23.99
N GLY A 131 -18.66 5.70 -23.94
CA GLY A 131 -20.00 5.56 -24.50
C GLY A 131 -19.98 5.57 -26.01
#